data_AF-A0A6C0CG57-F1
#
_entry.id   AF-A0A6C0CG57-F1
#
_cell.length_a   1.000
_cell.length_b   1.000
_cell.length_c   1.000
_cell.angle_alpha   90.00
_cell.angle_beta   90.00
_cell.angle_gamma   90.00
#
_symmetry.space_group_name_H-M   'P 1'
#
loop_
_entity.id
_entity.type
_entity.pdbx_description
1 polymer ?
#
loop_
_entity_poly.entity_id
_entity_poly.type
_entity_poly.pdbx_seq_one_letter_code
_entity_poly.pdbx_strand_id
1 'polypeptide(L)'
;MIIPVRCFTCGHVLADKWIPYITTVQEEKNKLDDGPDEPTVTYIDLKNPKKSVEGAILDEMGVHKYCCRRMMISNTHLISSIS
;
A
#
# COMPACT_ATOMS: atom_id res chain seq x y z
N MET A 1 1.12 9.37 -12.56
CA MET A 1 2.25 8.80 -13.30
C MET A 1 2.16 7.29 -13.16
N ILE A 2 2.47 6.53 -14.21
CA ILE A 2 2.44 5.06 -14.16
C ILE A 2 3.44 4.53 -13.13
N ILE A 3 3.19 3.35 -12.56
CA ILE A 3 4.11 2.70 -11.64
C ILE A 3 5.37 2.24 -12.35
N PRO A 4 6.54 2.40 -11.73
CA PRO A 4 7.76 1.93 -12.34
C PRO A 4 7.76 0.40 -12.43
N VAL A 5 8.26 -0.11 -13.55
CA VAL A 5 8.35 -1.55 -13.83
C VAL A 5 9.15 -2.31 -12.75
N ARG A 6 10.20 -1.68 -12.24
CA ARG A 6 11.06 -2.19 -11.17
C ARG A 6 11.26 -1.15 -10.08
N CYS A 7 11.58 -1.59 -8.87
CA CYS A 7 11.99 -0.68 -7.80
C CYS A 7 13.35 -0.04 -8.10
N PHE A 8 13.46 1.28 -7.93
CA PHE A 8 14.69 2.04 -8.16
C PHE A 8 15.87 1.64 -7.25
N THR A 9 15.61 1.03 -6.09
CA THR A 9 16.67 0.63 -5.16
C THR A 9 17.00 -0.85 -5.28
N CYS A 10 15.99 -1.73 -5.21
CA CYS A 10 16.18 -3.18 -5.12
C CYS A 10 16.18 -3.88 -6.49
N GLY A 11 15.72 -3.23 -7.56
CA GLY A 11 15.54 -3.86 -8.87
C GLY A 11 14.41 -4.90 -8.95
N HIS A 12 13.70 -5.15 -7.84
CA HIS A 12 12.57 -6.09 -7.77
C HIS A 12 11.43 -5.63 -8.69
N VAL A 13 10.78 -6.58 -9.37
CA VAL A 13 9.65 -6.32 -10.28
C VAL A 13 8.42 -5.94 -9.45
N LEU A 14 7.80 -4.80 -9.77
CA LEU A 14 6.66 -4.26 -9.02
C LEU A 14 5.41 -4.02 -9.88
N ALA A 15 5.54 -3.91 -11.21
CA ALA A 15 4.43 -3.55 -12.08
C ALA A 15 3.28 -4.58 -12.08
N ASP A 16 3.59 -5.86 -11.90
CA ASP A 16 2.63 -6.96 -11.80
C ASP A 16 1.77 -6.88 -10.52
N LYS A 17 2.31 -6.31 -9.44
CA LYS A 17 1.68 -6.31 -8.12
C LYS A 17 0.74 -5.14 -7.88
N TRP A 18 0.70 -4.15 -8.78
CA TRP A 18 -0.03 -2.93 -8.50
C TRP A 18 -1.55 -3.07 -8.56
N ILE A 19 -2.06 -3.65 -9.64
CA ILE A 19 -3.51 -3.88 -9.80
C ILE A 19 -4.06 -4.69 -8.62
N PRO A 20 -3.48 -5.85 -8.23
CA PRO A 20 -3.98 -6.60 -7.07
C PRO A 20 -3.84 -5.82 -5.77
N TYR A 21 -2.82 -4.98 -5.61
CA TYR A 21 -2.71 -4.10 -4.44
C TYR A 21 -3.86 -3.10 -4.34
N ILE A 22 -4.20 -2.38 -5.42
CA ILE A 22 -5.34 -1.45 -5.38
C ILE A 22 -6.64 -2.18 -5.07
N THR A 23 -6.92 -3.29 -5.76
CA THR A 23 -8.22 -3.98 -5.61
C THR A 23 -8.40 -4.50 -4.19
N THR A 24 -7.38 -5.15 -3.64
CA THR A 24 -7.39 -5.64 -2.25
C THR A 24 -7.50 -4.50 -1.23
N VAL A 25 -6.78 -3.39 -1.43
CA VAL A 25 -6.89 -2.21 -0.56
C VAL A 25 -8.28 -1.59 -0.61
N GLN A 26 -8.89 -1.50 -1.80
CA GLN A 26 -10.25 -0.98 -1.96
C GLN A 26 -11.28 -1.91 -1.31
N GLU A 27 -11.15 -3.23 -1.52
CA GLU A 27 -12.03 -4.22 -0.90
C GLU A 27 -11.96 -4.16 0.63
N GLU A 28 -10.74 -4.14 1.20
CA GLU A 28 -10.55 -4.03 2.66
C GLU A 28 -11.08 -2.70 3.21
N LYS A 29 -10.92 -1.59 2.47
CA LYS A 29 -11.50 -0.29 2.86
C LYS A 29 -13.03 -0.28 2.80
N ASN A 30 -13.63 -0.92 1.80
CA ASN A 30 -15.08 -1.01 1.66
C ASN A 30 -15.72 -1.89 2.75
N LYS A 31 -15.00 -2.89 3.28
CA LYS A 31 -15.47 -3.72 4.41
C LYS A 31 -15.54 -2.95 5.73
N LEU A 32 -14.84 -1.82 5.84
CA LEU A 32 -14.72 -1.00 7.05
C LEU A 32 -15.74 0.14 7.13
N ASP A 33 -16.72 0.22 6.21
CA ASP A 33 -17.70 1.31 6.11
C ASP A 33 -18.86 1.22 7.13
N ASP A 34 -18.53 0.85 8.38
CA ASP A 34 -19.39 0.98 9.56
C ASP A 34 -18.51 1.38 10.78
N GLY A 35 -18.39 2.69 11.04
CA GLY A 35 -17.99 3.21 12.36
C GLY A 35 -16.69 4.03 12.41
N PRO A 36 -16.68 5.21 13.07
CA PRO A 36 -15.52 6.09 13.18
C PRO A 36 -14.62 5.66 14.36
N ASP A 37 -13.78 4.65 14.20
CA ASP A 37 -12.82 4.29 15.24
C ASP A 37 -11.37 4.30 14.74
N GLU A 38 -10.75 5.44 15.09
CA GLU A 38 -9.34 5.82 15.07
C GLU A 38 -8.70 6.14 13.71
N PRO A 39 -8.38 7.43 13.42
CA PRO A 39 -7.44 7.73 12.35
C PRO A 39 -6.15 6.95 12.63
N THR A 40 -5.60 6.29 11.60
CA THR A 40 -4.33 5.56 11.55
C THR A 40 -3.08 6.45 11.80
N VAL A 41 -3.26 7.51 12.59
CA VAL A 41 -2.25 8.28 13.31
C VAL A 41 -2.42 7.99 14.80
N THR A 42 -2.52 6.71 15.17
CA THR A 42 -2.16 6.32 16.53
C THR A 42 -0.69 6.67 16.68
N TYR A 43 -0.33 7.36 17.77
CA TYR A 43 1.06 7.47 18.17
C TYR A 43 1.64 6.06 18.25
N ILE A 44 2.87 5.85 17.78
CA ILE A 44 3.49 4.52 17.77
C ILE A 44 3.62 4.03 19.22
N ASP A 45 2.64 3.25 19.68
CA ASP A 45 2.69 2.62 20.98
C ASP A 45 3.78 1.54 20.96
N LEU A 46 4.86 1.73 21.73
CA LEU A 46 5.98 0.76 21.82
C LEU A 46 5.52 -0.64 22.25
N LYS A 47 4.35 -0.75 22.88
CA LYS A 47 3.82 -2.00 23.41
C LYS A 47 3.00 -2.80 22.40
N ASN A 48 2.38 -2.17 21.40
CA ASN A 48 1.60 -2.88 20.39
C ASN A 48 1.55 -2.09 19.07
N PRO A 49 2.55 -2.27 18.18
CA PRO A 49 2.52 -1.64 16.87
C PRO A 49 1.44 -2.28 16.00
N LYS A 50 0.26 -1.63 15.90
CA LYS A 50 -0.79 -2.02 14.95
C LYS A 50 -0.34 -1.64 13.53
N LYS A 51 -0.35 -2.60 12.61
CA LYS A 51 -0.05 -2.34 11.20
C LYS A 51 -1.28 -1.76 10.50
N SER A 52 -1.06 -0.87 9.53
CA SER A 52 -2.15 -0.40 8.66
C SER A 52 -2.61 -1.51 7.72
N VAL A 53 -3.81 -1.35 7.18
CA VAL A 53 -4.41 -2.25 6.17
C VAL A 53 -3.46 -2.41 4.97
N GLU A 54 -2.89 -1.30 4.48
CA GLU A 54 -1.91 -1.31 3.39
C GLU A 54 -0.65 -2.09 3.76
N GLY A 55 -0.19 -1.99 5.01
CA GLY A 55 0.98 -2.69 5.52
C GLY A 55 0.79 -4.21 5.58
N ALA A 56 -0.40 -4.66 5.98
CA ALA A 56 -0.77 -6.08 6.03
C ALA A 56 -0.88 -6.69 4.62
N ILE A 57 -1.52 -5.99 3.69
CA ILE A 57 -1.65 -6.42 2.29
C ILE A 57 -0.27 -6.52 1.62
N LEU A 58 0.63 -5.57 1.88
CA LEU A 58 2.00 -5.62 1.35
C LEU A 58 2.83 -6.76 1.96
N ASP A 59 2.53 -7.17 3.20
CA ASP A 59 3.12 -8.37 3.81
C ASP A 59 2.61 -9.65 3.13
N GLU A 60 1.32 -9.74 2.86
CA GLU A 60 0.70 -10.88 2.18
C GLU A 60 1.24 -11.08 0.75
N MET A 61 1.45 -9.98 0.02
CA MET A 61 2.04 -10.02 -1.34
C MET A 61 3.56 -10.25 -1.38
N GLY A 62 4.19 -10.52 -0.23
CA GLY A 62 5.62 -10.82 -0.11
C GLY A 62 6.56 -9.64 -0.36
N VAL A 63 6.06 -8.40 -0.26
CA VAL A 63 6.88 -7.19 -0.46
C VAL A 63 7.43 -6.72 0.88
N HIS A 64 8.41 -7.41 1.46
CA HIS A 64 8.91 -7.08 2.81
C HIS A 64 9.91 -5.91 2.84
N LYS A 65 10.65 -5.68 1.74
CA LYS A 65 11.69 -4.65 1.68
C LYS A 65 11.08 -3.24 1.65
N TYR A 66 11.50 -2.39 2.58
CA TYR A 66 11.03 -1.00 2.70
C TYR A 66 11.17 -0.19 1.40
N CYS A 67 12.26 -0.41 0.65
CA CYS A 67 12.51 0.29 -0.60
C CYS A 67 11.49 -0.05 -1.69
N CYS A 68 11.05 -1.31 -1.73
CA CYS A 68 10.05 -1.76 -2.69
C CYS A 68 8.62 -1.37 -2.20
N ARG A 69 8.38 -1.31 -0.87
CA ARG A 69 7.11 -0.78 -0.28
C ARG A 69 6.88 0.70 -0.52
N ARG A 70 7.90 1.54 -0.36
CA ARG A 70 7.81 3.00 -0.59
C ARG A 70 7.24 3.30 -1.98
N MET A 71 7.61 2.49 -2.97
CA MET A 71 7.15 2.70 -4.34
C MET A 71 5.65 2.43 -4.52
N MET A 72 5.08 1.50 -3.75
CA MET A 72 3.65 1.20 -3.77
C MET A 72 2.86 2.23 -2.96
N ILE A 73 3.32 2.58 -1.77
CA ILE A 73 2.60 3.49 -0.87
C ILE A 73 2.56 4.92 -1.41
N SER A 74 3.66 5.41 -1.99
CA SER A 74 3.77 6.81 -2.44
C SER A 74 3.38 7.04 -3.89
N ASN A 75 2.88 6.04 -4.62
CA ASN A 75 2.53 6.22 -6.02
C ASN A 75 1.19 6.97 -6.18
N THR A 76 1.18 7.99 -7.04
CA THR A 76 -0.04 8.66 -7.48
C THR A 76 -0.30 8.41 -8.97
N HIS A 77 -1.49 7.88 -9.25
CA HIS A 77 -1.95 7.46 -10.56
C HIS A 77 -2.47 8.60 -11.45
N LEU A 78 -1.64 9.61 -11.73
CA LEU A 78 -1.99 10.71 -12.66
C LEU A 78 -2.29 10.30 -14.13
N ILE A 79 -2.28 9.01 -14.48
CA ILE A 79 -2.67 8.59 -15.84
C ILE A 79 -4.19 8.72 -16.02
N SER A 80 -4.97 8.46 -14.96
CA SER A 80 -6.43 8.56 -14.98
C SER A 80 -6.96 9.98 -15.10
N SER A 81 -6.10 11.00 -14.90
CA SER A 81 -6.47 12.41 -15.00
C SER A 81 -6.15 13.03 -16.36
N ILE A 82 -5.42 12.32 -17.24
CA ILE A 82 -4.98 12.81 -18.55
C ILE A 82 -5.74 12.14 -19.69
N SER A 83 -6.23 10.91 -19.48
CA SER A 83 -7.12 10.20 -20.40
C SER A 83 -8.58 10.52 -20.12
#